data_AF-A0A4S2D1C5-F1
#
_entry.id   AF-A0A4S2D1C5-F1
#
_cell.length_a   1.000
_cell.length_b   1.000
_cell.length_c   1.000
_cell.angle_alpha   90.00
_cell.angle_beta   90.00
_cell.angle_gamma   90.00
#
_symmetry.space_group_name_H-M   'P 1'
#
loop_
_entity.id
_entity.type
_entity.pdbx_description
1 polymer ?
#
loop_
_entity_poly.entity_id
_entity_poly.type
_entity_poly.pdbx_seq_one_letter_code
_entity_poly.pdbx_strand_id
1 'polypeptide(L)' 'MNTTDKPDPDLPDRPDPTKLAPALGHLLLPDSRTPEEQLAASLKESARRKGRGRSKWWEKLDE' A
#
# COMPACT_ATOMS: atom_id res chain seq x y z
N MET A 1 32.76 -14.21 -8.66
CA MET A 1 32.10 -15.37 -9.29
C MET A 1 30.78 -14.88 -9.85
N ASN A 2 30.69 -14.66 -11.17
CA ASN A 2 29.47 -14.14 -11.81
C ASN A 2 28.52 -15.31 -12.07
N THR A 3 27.41 -15.36 -11.34
CA THR A 3 26.27 -16.22 -11.67
C THR A 3 25.51 -15.55 -12.80
N THR A 4 25.81 -15.94 -14.04
CA THR A 4 25.01 -15.62 -15.22
C THR A 4 23.60 -16.17 -15.02
N ASP A 5 22.66 -15.29 -14.68
CA ASP A 5 21.24 -15.59 -14.54
C ASP A 5 20.69 -15.79 -15.97
N LYS A 6 20.71 -17.05 -16.44
CA LYS A 6 20.02 -17.41 -17.68
C LYS A 6 18.52 -17.31 -17.41
N PRO A 7 17.72 -16.61 -18.23
CA PRO A 7 16.29 -16.63 -18.08
C PRO A 7 15.78 -18.05 -18.36
N ASP A 8 15.17 -18.67 -17.36
CA ASP A 8 14.53 -19.98 -17.47
C ASP A 8 13.36 -19.87 -18.48
N PRO A 9 13.39 -20.58 -19.63
CA PRO A 9 12.41 -20.40 -20.71
C PRO A 9 11.01 -20.97 -20.39
N ASP A 10 10.84 -21.64 -19.25
CA ASP A 10 9.60 -22.33 -18.86
C ASP A 10 8.87 -21.67 -17.67
N LEU A 11 9.20 -20.42 -17.32
CA LEU A 11 8.44 -19.70 -16.31
C LEU A 11 7.12 -19.20 -16.91
N PRO A 12 5.95 -19.67 -16.43
CA PRO A 12 4.67 -19.08 -16.86
C PRO A 12 4.73 -17.58 -16.56
N ASP A 13 4.20 -16.76 -17.49
CA ASP A 13 4.19 -15.29 -17.43
C ASP A 13 4.06 -14.80 -15.98
N ARG A 14 5.21 -14.46 -15.37
CA ARG A 14 5.21 -14.00 -13.99
C ARG A 14 4.38 -12.72 -13.98
N PRO A 15 3.34 -12.63 -13.15
CA PRO A 15 2.53 -11.43 -13.09
C PRO A 15 3.46 -10.27 -12.77
N ASP A 16 3.40 -9.25 -13.62
CA ASP A 16 4.22 -8.05 -13.49
C ASP A 16 4.04 -7.48 -12.07
N PRO A 17 5.11 -7.39 -11.26
CA PRO A 17 5.02 -6.97 -9.86
C PRO A 17 4.56 -5.51 -9.71
N THR A 18 4.64 -4.71 -10.78
CA THR A 18 4.12 -3.34 -10.81
C THR A 18 2.62 -3.28 -11.10
N LYS A 19 2.06 -4.36 -11.67
CA LYS A 19 0.62 -4.49 -11.89
C LYS A 19 0.02 -5.13 -10.65
N LEU A 20 -0.63 -4.32 -9.82
CA LEU A 20 -1.49 -4.80 -8.76
C LEU A 20 -2.66 -5.58 -9.39
N ALA A 21 -2.49 -6.89 -9.58
CA ALA A 21 -3.61 -7.77 -9.83
C ALA A 21 -4.53 -7.69 -8.59
N PRO A 22 -5.82 -7.33 -8.74
CA PRO A 22 -6.74 -7.30 -7.61
C PRO A 22 -7.04 -8.74 -7.23
N ALA A 23 -6.12 -9.38 -6.51
CA ALA A 23 -6.17 -10.81 -6.26
C ALA A 23 -7.34 -11.20 -5.34
N LEU A 24 -7.86 -10.27 -4.55
CA LEU A 24 -8.79 -10.56 -3.46
C LEU A 24 -9.82 -9.43 -3.30
N GLY A 25 -10.59 -9.15 -4.36
CA GLY A 25 -11.65 -8.12 -4.32
C GLY A 25 -12.69 -8.33 -3.22
N HIS A 26 -12.89 -9.58 -2.77
CA HIS A 26 -13.76 -9.93 -1.64
C HIS A 26 -13.22 -9.51 -0.26
N LEU A 27 -11.91 -9.20 -0.16
CA LEU A 27 -11.33 -8.61 1.07
C LEU A 27 -11.51 -7.09 1.13
N LEU A 28 -11.86 -6.45 0.01
CA LEU A 28 -12.15 -5.03 -0.02
C LEU A 28 -13.57 -4.84 0.51
N LEU A 29 -13.68 -4.20 1.68
CA LEU A 29 -14.97 -3.77 2.20
C LEU A 29 -15.35 -2.46 1.48
N PRO A 30 -16.39 -2.44 0.62
CA PRO A 30 -16.80 -1.22 -0.06
C PRO A 30 -17.32 -0.20 0.95
N ASP A 31 -16.94 1.07 0.78
CA ASP A 31 -17.48 2.15 1.61
C ASP A 31 -18.92 2.46 1.16
N SER A 32 -19.88 2.25 2.05
CA SER A 32 -21.31 2.48 1.81
C SER A 32 -21.74 3.93 2.08
N ARG A 33 -20.82 4.78 2.54
CA ARG A 33 -21.09 6.19 2.84
C ARG A 33 -21.38 7.00 1.59
N THR A 34 -22.19 8.04 1.75
CA THR A 34 -22.39 9.06 0.71
C THR A 34 -21.10 9.84 0.42
N PRO A 35 -20.96 10.47 -0.76
CA PRO A 35 -19.77 11.26 -1.09
C PRO A 35 -19.44 12.34 -0.06
N GLU A 36 -20.47 13.00 0.50
CA GLU A 36 -20.31 14.04 1.53
C GLU A 36 -19.75 13.47 2.85
N GLU A 37 -20.22 12.30 3.26
CA GLU A 37 -19.74 11.60 4.45
C GLU A 37 -18.32 11.06 4.28
N GLN A 38 -17.96 10.62 3.07
CA GLN A 38 -16.59 10.20 2.76
C GLN A 38 -15.61 11.37 2.88
N LEU A 39 -16.01 12.56 2.41
CA LEU A 39 -15.22 13.79 2.56
C LEU A 39 -15.04 14.14 4.04
N ALA A 40 -16.11 14.11 4.83
CA ALA A 40 -16.05 14.37 6.26
C ALA A 40 -15.15 13.36 7.00
N ALA A 41 -15.25 12.07 6.67
CA ALA A 41 -14.41 11.01 7.23
C ALA A 41 -12.93 11.19 6.86
N SER A 42 -12.65 11.54 5.60
CA SER A 42 -11.30 11.81 5.11
C SER A 42 -10.67 13.00 5.84
N LEU A 43 -11.41 14.10 6.02
CA LEU A 43 -10.94 15.27 6.75
C LEU A 43 -10.62 14.93 8.21
N LYS A 44 -11.50 14.18 8.89
CA LYS A 44 -11.30 13.72 10.27
C LYS A 44 -10.07 12.83 10.42
N GLU A 45 -9.88 11.87 9.52
CA GLU A 45 -8.71 10.98 9.52
C GLU A 45 -7.41 11.75 9.23
N SER A 46 -7.45 12.71 8.30
CA SER A 46 -6.30 13.58 8.00
C SER A 46 -5.89 14.44 9.21
N ALA A 47 -6.86 14.99 9.94
CA ALA A 47 -6.62 15.75 11.16
C ALA A 47 -6.02 14.86 12.26
N ARG A 48 -6.52 13.63 12.41
CA ARG A 48 -5.93 12.63 13.32
C ARG A 48 -4.49 12.28 12.95
N ARG A 49 -4.15 12.21 11.66
CA ARG A 49 -2.77 11.99 11.17
C ARG A 49 -1.86 13.17 11.42
N LYS A 50 -2.37 14.39 11.28
CA LYS A 50 -1.63 15.62 11.55
C LYS A 50 -1.51 15.98 13.03
N GLY A 51 -2.26 15.33 13.93
CA GLY A 51 -2.16 15.54 15.37
C GLY A 51 -0.74 15.36 15.91
N ARG A 52 -0.29 16.34 16.73
CA ARG A 52 1.01 16.35 17.44
C ARG A 52 1.19 15.02 18.19
N GLY A 53 2.16 14.19 17.78
CA GLY A 53 2.57 13.02 18.57
C GLY A 53 3.01 11.80 17.78
N ARG A 54 2.74 11.72 16.47
CA ARG A 54 3.32 10.70 15.60
C ARG A 54 4.66 11.15 15.04
N SER A 55 5.61 11.41 15.93
CA SER A 55 7.02 11.47 15.56
C SER A 55 7.38 10.13 14.91
N LYS A 56 8.08 10.19 13.78
CA LYS A 56 8.51 9.00 13.06
C LYS A 56 9.42 8.19 13.97
N TRP A 57 8.95 7.01 14.42
CA TRP A 57 9.72 6.15 15.31
C TRP A 57 11.02 5.65 14.68
N TRP A 58 11.11 5.71 13.34
CA TRP A 58 12.29 5.39 12.55
C TRP A 58 13.32 6.54 12.46
N GLU A 59 13.00 7.77 12.86
CA GLU A 59 13.97 8.89 12.88
C GLU A 59 14.82 8.92 14.17
N LYS A 60 14.56 8.03 15.14
CA LYS A 60 15.27 7.98 16.43
C LYS A 60 16.38 6.92 16.51
N LEU A 61 16.73 6.26 15.40
CA LEU A 61 17.75 5.20 15.37
C LEU A 61 19.16 5.70 15.02
N ASP A 62 19.30 7.00 14.73
CA ASP A 62 20.56 7.63 14.29
C ASP A 62 21.23 8.52 15.37
N GLU A 63 20.90 8.36 16.66
CA GLU A 63 21.52 9.13 17.76
C GLU A 63 22.38 8.25 18.70
#